data_AF-A0A7Z9R485-F1
#
_entry.id   AF-A0A7Z9R485-F1
#
_cell.length_a   1.000
_cell.length_b   1.000
_cell.length_c   1.000
_cell.angle_alpha   90.00
_cell.angle_beta   90.00
_cell.angle_gamma   90.00
#
_symmetry.space_group_name_H-M   'P 1'
#
loop_
_entity.id
_entity.type
_entity.pdbx_description
1 polymer ?
#
loop_
_entity_poly.entity_id
_entity_poly.type
_entity_poly.pdbx_seq_one_letter_code
_entity_poly.pdbx_strand_id
1 'polypeptide(L)'
;AELEIERWKNENAPPNLPELKEHLQTKKTAFVLQEKRLKRLRLLIDSNKFAEARSEISQWKKTGEDLSGLSEMILNLEHIEKSDDIVLDLKRGLAWQKYPDSYIQNLKMAVDRCKSIQSIPRKSFNWRIPSKDELLLFFTSNIESKVQYNSGSYWSSTTDKVWSDYNWIVESKSSSLVRTLKDDYKFVICVTDASSEMIYHYLDTLKF
;
A
#
# COMPACT_ATOMS: atom_id res chain seq x y z
N ALA A 1 26.55 -32.39 1.46
CA ALA A 1 27.28 -31.74 0.36
C ALA A 1 28.66 -31.23 0.79
N GLU A 2 28.81 -30.11 1.52
CA GLU A 2 30.16 -29.58 1.90
C GLU A 2 30.97 -30.59 2.76
N LEU A 3 30.32 -31.30 3.70
CA LEU A 3 30.95 -32.36 4.51
C LEU A 3 31.35 -33.63 3.73
N GLU A 4 30.67 -33.93 2.61
CA GLU A 4 30.99 -35.06 1.74
C GLU A 4 32.17 -34.74 0.81
N ILE A 5 32.28 -33.49 0.37
CA ILE A 5 33.39 -32.98 -0.44
C ILE A 5 34.69 -32.96 0.38
N GLU A 6 34.63 -32.74 1.69
CA GLU A 6 35.79 -32.86 2.57
C GLU A 6 36.28 -34.29 2.74
N ARG A 7 35.37 -35.27 2.82
CA ARG A 7 35.73 -36.70 2.87
C ARG A 7 36.52 -37.15 1.64
N TRP A 8 36.16 -36.65 0.46
CA TRP A 8 36.86 -36.96 -0.81
C TRP A 8 38.23 -36.29 -0.98
N LYS A 9 38.74 -35.54 0.01
CA LYS A 9 40.14 -35.10 0.01
C LYS A 9 41.10 -36.24 0.41
N ASN A 10 40.60 -37.27 1.11
CA ASN A 10 41.40 -38.34 1.70
C ASN A 10 41.16 -39.71 1.03
N GLU A 11 40.26 -39.79 0.06
CA GLU A 11 39.93 -40.99 -0.71
C GLU A 11 39.86 -40.63 -2.20
N ASN A 12 40.03 -41.61 -3.11
CA ASN A 12 40.04 -41.41 -4.57
C ASN A 12 38.88 -40.52 -5.05
N ALA A 13 39.20 -39.26 -5.33
CA ALA A 13 38.22 -38.25 -5.67
C ALA A 13 37.54 -38.57 -7.01
N PRO A 14 36.20 -38.43 -7.13
CA PRO A 14 35.51 -38.56 -8.40
C PRO A 14 36.08 -37.59 -9.45
N PRO A 15 36.23 -37.99 -10.73
CA PRO A 15 36.82 -37.14 -11.76
C PRO A 15 35.98 -35.87 -12.05
N ASN A 16 34.68 -35.90 -11.76
CA ASN A 16 33.77 -34.74 -11.86
C ASN A 16 33.75 -33.84 -10.63
N LEU A 17 34.57 -34.12 -9.60
CA LEU A 17 34.64 -33.31 -8.38
C LEU A 17 35.00 -31.83 -8.63
N PRO A 18 35.92 -31.47 -9.55
CA PRO A 18 36.19 -30.07 -9.88
C PRO A 18 34.96 -29.35 -10.44
N GLU A 19 34.27 -29.94 -11.41
CA GLU A 19 33.07 -29.39 -12.03
C GLU A 19 31.92 -29.23 -11.02
N LEU A 20 31.76 -30.20 -10.11
CA LEU A 20 30.77 -30.13 -9.06
C LEU A 20 31.06 -28.99 -8.08
N LYS A 21 32.33 -28.77 -7.71
CA LYS A 21 32.74 -27.66 -6.83
C LYS A 21 32.46 -26.31 -7.48
N GLU A 22 32.80 -26.16 -8.76
CA GLU A 22 32.55 -24.93 -9.53
C GLU A 22 31.04 -24.67 -9.64
N HIS A 23 30.24 -25.69 -9.93
CA HIS A 23 28.79 -25.58 -9.98
C HIS A 23 28.18 -25.17 -8.63
N LEU A 24 28.65 -25.76 -7.53
CA LEU A 24 28.18 -25.42 -6.18
C LEU A 24 28.58 -24.00 -5.76
N GLN A 25 29.81 -23.56 -6.09
CA GLN A 25 30.25 -22.18 -5.86
C GLN A 25 29.41 -21.17 -6.68
N THR A 26 29.11 -21.50 -7.93
CA THR A 26 28.25 -20.69 -8.79
C THR A 26 26.84 -20.55 -8.20
N LYS A 27 26.23 -21.66 -7.77
CA LYS A 27 24.92 -21.65 -7.11
C LYS A 27 24.92 -20.86 -5.79
N LYS A 28 25.94 -21.04 -4.95
CA LYS A 28 26.08 -20.31 -3.69
C LYS A 28 26.17 -18.80 -3.93
N THR A 29 26.92 -18.39 -4.96
CA THR A 29 27.05 -16.98 -5.34
C THR A 29 25.73 -16.39 -5.84
N ALA A 30 25.01 -17.13 -6.69
CA ALA A 30 23.69 -16.72 -7.18
C ALA A 30 22.67 -16.55 -6.04
N PHE A 31 22.63 -17.49 -5.09
CA PHE A 31 21.75 -17.43 -3.93
C PHE A 31 22.02 -16.20 -3.04
N VAL A 32 23.29 -15.92 -2.73
CA VAL A 32 23.68 -14.75 -1.93
C VAL A 32 23.32 -13.44 -2.64
N LEU A 33 23.50 -13.39 -3.96
CA LEU A 33 23.13 -12.22 -4.76
C LEU A 33 21.61 -11.98 -4.72
N GLN A 34 20.81 -13.04 -4.84
CA GLN A 34 19.36 -12.98 -4.75
C GLN A 34 18.91 -12.45 -3.39
N GLU A 35 19.44 -12.95 -2.27
CA GLU A 35 19.10 -12.45 -0.94
C GLU A 35 19.43 -10.96 -0.74
N LYS A 36 20.57 -10.50 -1.28
CA LYS A 36 20.95 -9.08 -1.21
C LYS A 36 19.96 -8.20 -1.97
N ARG A 37 19.56 -8.62 -3.16
CA ARG A 37 18.54 -7.91 -3.96
C ARG A 37 17.20 -7.89 -3.24
N LEU A 38 16.76 -9.00 -2.62
CA LEU A 38 15.53 -9.06 -1.83
C LEU A 38 15.56 -8.09 -0.63
N LYS A 39 16.65 -8.07 0.13
CA LYS A 39 16.82 -7.14 1.25
C LYS A 39 16.79 -5.70 0.78
N ARG A 40 17.41 -5.40 -0.35
CA ARG A 40 17.39 -4.07 -0.95
C ARG A 40 16.00 -3.68 -1.42
N LEU A 41 15.30 -4.56 -2.12
CA LEU A 41 13.93 -4.31 -2.57
C LEU A 41 13.00 -4.04 -1.38
N ARG A 42 13.09 -4.84 -0.32
CA ARG A 42 12.37 -4.61 0.94
C ARG A 42 12.71 -3.25 1.54
N LEU A 43 13.99 -2.92 1.66
CA LEU A 43 14.43 -1.61 2.15
C LEU A 43 13.90 -0.45 1.30
N LEU A 44 13.90 -0.59 -0.04
CA LEU A 44 13.37 0.43 -0.94
C LEU A 44 11.87 0.59 -0.78
N ILE A 45 11.13 -0.52 -0.62
CA ILE A 45 9.70 -0.55 -0.33
C ILE A 45 9.43 0.13 1.03
N ASP A 46 10.11 -0.30 2.09
CA ASP A 46 9.95 0.22 3.45
C ASP A 46 10.36 1.71 3.57
N SER A 47 11.33 2.15 2.75
CA SER A 47 11.87 3.52 2.74
C SER A 47 11.22 4.43 1.71
N ASN A 48 10.10 4.03 1.13
CA ASN A 48 9.35 4.82 0.17
C ASN A 48 10.06 5.16 -1.16
N LYS A 49 10.97 4.31 -1.66
CA LYS A 49 11.79 4.49 -2.88
C LYS A 49 11.40 3.53 -4.02
N PHE A 50 10.16 3.60 -4.49
CA PHE A 50 9.65 2.59 -5.44
C PHE A 50 10.00 2.86 -6.89
N ALA A 51 10.37 4.08 -7.28
CA ALA A 51 10.91 4.32 -8.62
C ALA A 51 12.21 3.52 -8.79
N GLU A 52 13.02 3.51 -7.73
CA GLU A 52 14.22 2.70 -7.60
C GLU A 52 13.87 1.21 -7.50
N ALA A 53 12.88 0.82 -6.70
CA ALA A 53 12.44 -0.59 -6.63
C ALA A 53 11.95 -1.12 -7.99
N ARG A 54 11.21 -0.31 -8.77
CA ARG A 54 10.78 -0.64 -10.14
C ARG A 54 11.95 -0.76 -11.09
N SER A 55 12.91 0.17 -11.01
CA SER A 55 14.14 0.10 -11.81
C SER A 55 14.89 -1.20 -11.52
N GLU A 56 14.98 -1.60 -10.24
CA GLU A 56 15.58 -2.88 -9.85
C GLU A 56 14.80 -4.09 -10.39
N ILE A 57 13.48 -4.12 -10.23
CA ILE A 57 12.64 -5.22 -10.76
C ILE A 57 12.75 -5.30 -12.29
N SER A 58 12.77 -4.16 -12.99
CA SER A 58 12.94 -4.10 -14.45
C SER A 58 14.31 -4.59 -14.90
N GLN A 59 15.37 -4.18 -14.20
CA GLN A 59 16.72 -4.68 -14.45
C GLN A 59 16.81 -6.19 -14.19
N TRP A 60 16.14 -6.69 -13.15
CA TRP A 60 16.13 -8.10 -12.83
C TRP A 60 15.36 -8.93 -13.86
N LYS A 61 14.17 -8.48 -14.29
CA LYS A 61 13.40 -9.11 -15.38
C LYS A 61 14.24 -9.26 -16.66
N LYS A 62 15.13 -8.31 -16.95
CA LYS A 62 16.04 -8.37 -18.12
C LYS A 62 17.15 -9.42 -18.01
N THR A 63 17.51 -9.85 -16.80
CA THR A 63 18.55 -10.88 -16.60
C THR A 63 18.05 -12.30 -16.83
N GLY A 64 16.73 -12.51 -16.92
CA GLY A 64 16.13 -13.85 -17.09
C GLY A 64 16.23 -14.75 -15.85
N GLU A 65 16.68 -14.20 -14.72
CA GLU A 65 16.72 -14.90 -13.43
C GLU A 65 15.31 -15.17 -12.88
N ASP A 66 15.15 -16.28 -12.15
CA ASP A 66 13.87 -16.70 -11.57
C ASP A 66 13.36 -15.74 -10.48
N LEU A 67 12.16 -15.22 -10.69
CA LEU A 67 11.46 -14.28 -9.79
C LEU A 67 10.45 -14.99 -8.88
N SER A 68 10.42 -16.32 -8.82
CA SER A 68 9.48 -17.10 -8.00
C SER A 68 9.44 -16.66 -6.53
N GLY A 69 10.58 -16.31 -5.94
CA GLY A 69 10.68 -15.77 -4.57
C GLY A 69 10.12 -14.34 -4.37
N LEU A 70 9.66 -13.69 -5.44
CA LEU A 70 9.10 -12.34 -5.47
C LEU A 70 7.71 -12.27 -6.08
N SER A 71 7.15 -13.40 -6.52
CA SER A 71 5.87 -13.46 -7.22
C SER A 71 4.77 -12.75 -6.42
N GLU A 72 4.73 -12.92 -5.11
CA GLU A 72 3.75 -12.26 -4.25
C GLU A 72 3.94 -10.73 -4.18
N MET A 73 5.17 -10.24 -4.06
CA MET A 73 5.45 -8.78 -4.03
C MET A 73 5.14 -8.11 -5.36
N ILE A 74 5.47 -8.78 -6.47
CA ILE A 74 5.23 -8.29 -7.84
C ILE A 74 3.73 -8.33 -8.17
N LEU A 75 3.04 -9.42 -7.84
CA LEU A 75 1.59 -9.55 -8.03
C LEU A 75 0.82 -8.55 -7.16
N ASN A 76 1.30 -8.27 -5.95
CA ASN A 76 0.70 -7.25 -5.09
C ASN A 76 0.84 -5.85 -5.68
N LEU A 77 2.01 -5.53 -6.27
CA LEU A 77 2.21 -4.28 -7.00
C LEU A 77 1.28 -4.21 -8.21
N GLU A 78 1.26 -5.23 -9.07
CA GLU A 78 0.40 -5.38 -10.27
C GLU A 78 -1.12 -5.38 -9.95
N HIS A 79 -1.48 -5.83 -8.73
CA HIS A 79 -2.78 -5.83 -8.06
C HIS A 79 -3.44 -4.46 -7.93
N ILE A 80 -2.72 -3.63 -7.18
CA ILE A 80 -3.05 -2.24 -6.86
C ILE A 80 -3.33 -1.45 -8.12
N GLU A 81 -2.69 -1.85 -9.21
CA GLU A 81 -2.72 -1.15 -10.48
C GLU A 81 -4.09 -1.07 -11.14
N LYS A 82 -4.93 -2.06 -10.84
CA LYS A 82 -6.18 -2.30 -11.55
C LYS A 82 -7.41 -2.04 -10.68
N SER A 83 -7.24 -1.54 -9.46
CA SER A 83 -8.37 -1.32 -8.56
C SER A 83 -9.09 -0.01 -8.90
N ASP A 84 -10.27 -0.15 -9.50
CA ASP A 84 -11.14 0.96 -9.87
C ASP A 84 -11.85 1.64 -8.68
N ASP A 85 -11.67 1.14 -7.45
CA ASP A 85 -12.44 1.54 -6.26
C ASP A 85 -11.73 2.53 -5.33
N ILE A 86 -10.50 2.94 -5.68
CA ILE A 86 -9.66 3.84 -4.89
C ILE A 86 -9.27 5.10 -5.69
N VAL A 87 -9.22 6.24 -5.03
CA VAL A 87 -8.64 7.49 -5.53
C VAL A 87 -7.40 7.85 -4.72
N LEU A 88 -6.27 8.06 -5.39
CA LEU A 88 -5.01 8.35 -4.72
C LEU A 88 -4.73 9.86 -4.61
N ASP A 89 -4.44 10.31 -3.39
CA ASP A 89 -3.95 11.64 -3.06
C ASP A 89 -2.46 11.57 -2.70
N LEU A 90 -1.63 11.59 -3.75
CA LEU A 90 -0.18 11.45 -3.65
C LEU A 90 0.47 12.59 -2.88
N LYS A 91 -0.10 13.80 -2.95
CA LYS A 91 0.44 14.99 -2.28
C LYS A 91 0.43 14.81 -0.76
N ARG A 92 -0.53 14.03 -0.26
CA ARG A 92 -0.77 13.84 1.18
C ARG A 92 -0.46 12.41 1.63
N GLY A 93 -0.11 11.53 0.70
CA GLY A 93 0.11 10.12 0.99
C GLY A 93 -1.15 9.42 1.48
N LEU A 94 -2.30 9.72 0.86
CA LEU A 94 -3.61 9.17 1.24
C LEU A 94 -4.29 8.45 0.07
N ALA A 95 -5.12 7.46 0.40
CA ALA A 95 -5.95 6.73 -0.53
C ALA A 95 -7.41 6.82 -0.06
N TRP A 96 -8.26 7.36 -0.92
CA TRP A 96 -9.67 7.62 -0.66
C TRP A 96 -10.55 6.55 -1.30
N GLN A 97 -11.62 6.18 -0.62
CA GLN A 97 -12.68 5.39 -1.22
C GLN A 97 -13.30 6.17 -2.39
N LYS A 98 -13.32 5.60 -3.60
CA LYS A 98 -13.87 6.28 -4.79
C LYS A 98 -15.38 6.36 -4.79
N TYR A 99 -16.03 5.32 -4.26
CA TYR A 99 -17.49 5.20 -4.19
C TYR A 99 -17.92 5.03 -2.72
N PRO A 100 -17.95 6.11 -1.92
CA PRO A 100 -18.55 6.07 -0.59
C PRO A 100 -20.05 5.79 -0.66
N ASP A 101 -20.56 5.11 0.36
CA ASP A 101 -21.99 4.80 0.45
C ASP A 101 -22.83 6.10 0.53
N SER A 102 -24.07 6.05 0.03
CA SER A 102 -25.02 7.17 0.11
C SER A 102 -25.78 7.25 1.43
N TYR A 103 -25.49 6.36 2.38
CA TYR A 103 -26.18 6.33 3.67
C TYR A 103 -25.50 7.22 4.70
N ILE A 104 -26.30 8.02 5.40
CA ILE A 104 -25.86 8.76 6.58
C ILE A 104 -25.88 7.86 7.82
N GLN A 105 -24.88 8.02 8.69
CA GLN A 105 -24.70 7.17 9.88
C GLN A 105 -24.28 8.04 11.08
N ASN A 106 -24.47 7.54 12.29
CA ASN A 106 -23.85 8.15 13.47
C ASN A 106 -22.34 7.88 13.52
N LEU A 107 -21.60 8.59 14.39
CA LEU A 107 -20.15 8.52 14.39
C LEU A 107 -19.62 7.11 14.65
N LYS A 108 -20.25 6.37 15.58
CA LYS A 108 -19.83 5.00 15.92
C LYS A 108 -19.97 4.08 14.72
N MET A 109 -21.14 4.10 14.08
CA MET A 109 -21.41 3.32 12.87
C MET A 109 -20.46 3.70 11.73
N ALA A 110 -20.17 5.00 11.56
CA ALA A 110 -19.22 5.49 10.55
C ALA A 110 -17.81 4.93 10.75
N VAL A 111 -17.31 4.91 12.00
CA VAL A 111 -16.02 4.31 12.35
C VAL A 111 -16.01 2.82 12.03
N ASP A 112 -17.03 2.09 12.46
CA ASP A 112 -17.13 0.66 12.25
C ASP A 112 -17.26 0.31 10.76
N ARG A 113 -17.99 1.13 9.99
CA ARG A 113 -18.16 0.99 8.55
C ARG A 113 -16.85 1.12 7.78
N CYS A 114 -15.98 2.05 8.15
CA CYS A 114 -14.66 2.16 7.51
C CYS A 114 -13.79 0.96 7.87
N LYS A 115 -13.78 0.53 9.14
CA LYS A 115 -13.02 -0.66 9.57
C LYS A 115 -13.51 -1.96 8.94
N SER A 116 -14.78 -2.03 8.55
CA SER A 116 -15.39 -3.21 7.93
C SER A 116 -15.22 -3.29 6.42
N ILE A 117 -14.53 -2.34 5.77
CA ILE A 117 -14.23 -2.41 4.33
C ILE A 117 -13.33 -3.62 4.08
N GLN A 118 -13.93 -4.70 3.57
CA GLN A 118 -13.26 -5.93 3.13
C GLN A 118 -13.16 -6.02 1.60
N SER A 119 -13.74 -5.07 0.86
CA SER A 119 -13.98 -5.14 -0.60
C SER A 119 -12.75 -4.93 -1.47
N ILE A 120 -11.56 -4.97 -0.89
CA ILE A 120 -10.29 -5.07 -1.62
C ILE A 120 -9.63 -6.32 -1.06
N PRO A 121 -9.01 -7.22 -1.85
CA PRO A 121 -8.34 -8.42 -1.35
C PRO A 121 -7.04 -8.07 -0.60
N ARG A 122 -7.11 -7.13 0.34
CA ARG A 122 -6.07 -6.65 1.23
C ARG A 122 -6.60 -6.72 2.64
N LYS A 123 -6.16 -7.75 3.35
CA LYS A 123 -6.25 -7.88 4.81
C LYS A 123 -5.43 -6.80 5.57
N SER A 124 -4.93 -5.76 4.88
CA SER A 124 -3.88 -4.85 5.37
C SER A 124 -4.20 -3.35 5.24
N PHE A 125 -5.36 -2.94 4.70
CA PHE A 125 -5.73 -1.52 4.75
C PHE A 125 -6.40 -1.17 6.07
N ASN A 126 -5.81 -0.22 6.78
CA ASN A 126 -6.37 0.35 8.01
C ASN A 126 -7.33 1.48 7.66
N TRP A 127 -8.41 1.13 6.93
CA TRP A 127 -9.45 2.09 6.56
C TRP A 127 -10.02 2.76 7.81
N ARG A 128 -10.06 4.09 7.76
CA ARG A 128 -10.51 4.95 8.85
C ARG A 128 -11.33 6.10 8.30
N ILE A 129 -12.11 6.72 9.17
CA ILE A 129 -12.63 8.05 8.89
C ILE A 129 -11.46 9.07 8.89
N PRO A 130 -11.44 10.01 7.94
CA PRO A 130 -10.42 11.05 7.86
C PRO A 130 -10.50 12.03 9.04
N SER A 131 -9.39 12.67 9.38
CA SER A 131 -9.38 13.82 10.28
C SER A 131 -10.09 15.03 9.64
N LYS A 132 -10.44 16.02 10.46
CA LYS A 132 -11.09 17.24 9.96
C LYS A 132 -10.21 17.99 8.97
N ASP A 133 -8.88 17.96 9.16
CA ASP A 133 -7.94 18.67 8.31
C ASP A 133 -7.76 17.94 6.97
N GLU A 134 -7.72 16.60 6.98
CA GLU A 134 -7.73 15.78 5.77
C GLU A 134 -9.02 16.01 4.96
N LEU A 135 -10.19 16.09 5.60
CA LEU A 135 -11.48 16.38 4.94
C LEU A 135 -11.55 17.79 4.35
N LEU A 136 -11.09 18.80 5.09
CA LEU A 136 -11.00 20.16 4.58
C LEU A 136 -10.14 20.24 3.34
N LEU A 137 -8.97 19.60 3.39
CA LEU A 137 -8.04 19.54 2.27
C LEU A 137 -8.58 18.73 1.10
N PHE A 138 -9.37 17.68 1.37
CA PHE A 138 -10.08 16.92 0.36
C PHE A 138 -11.04 17.80 -0.44
N PHE A 139 -12.01 18.45 0.23
CA PHE A 139 -13.03 19.31 -0.40
C PHE A 139 -12.51 20.62 -0.99
N THR A 140 -11.25 20.97 -0.75
CA THR A 140 -10.61 22.16 -1.35
C THR A 140 -9.61 21.78 -2.45
N SER A 141 -9.52 20.50 -2.81
CA SER A 141 -8.56 19.98 -3.78
C SER A 141 -9.23 19.34 -4.99
N ASN A 142 -8.43 19.17 -6.05
CA ASN A 142 -8.84 18.44 -7.26
C ASN A 142 -9.02 16.92 -7.06
N ILE A 143 -8.75 16.39 -5.87
CA ILE A 143 -8.99 14.98 -5.55
C ILE A 143 -10.49 14.73 -5.42
N GLU A 144 -11.22 15.69 -4.88
CA GLU A 144 -12.66 15.59 -4.65
C GLU A 144 -13.43 15.24 -5.93
N SER A 145 -13.08 15.85 -7.06
CA SER A 145 -13.73 15.61 -8.36
C SER A 145 -13.53 14.19 -8.91
N LYS A 146 -12.64 13.40 -8.32
CA LYS A 146 -12.36 12.01 -8.70
C LYS A 146 -13.15 11.00 -7.86
N VAL A 147 -13.76 11.44 -6.77
CA VAL A 147 -14.58 10.63 -5.87
C VAL A 147 -16.06 10.91 -6.14
N GLN A 148 -16.88 9.86 -6.19
CA GLN A 148 -18.33 9.98 -6.36
C GLN A 148 -19.01 10.05 -4.99
N TYR A 149 -19.01 11.23 -4.39
CA TYR A 149 -19.59 11.48 -3.07
C TYR A 149 -20.91 12.27 -3.16
N ASN A 150 -21.69 12.29 -2.08
CA ASN A 150 -22.96 13.01 -1.99
C ASN A 150 -22.76 14.39 -1.35
N SER A 151 -23.47 15.41 -1.83
CA SER A 151 -23.38 16.73 -1.18
C SER A 151 -23.97 16.69 0.23
N GLY A 152 -23.21 17.19 1.21
CA GLY A 152 -23.68 17.34 2.59
C GLY A 152 -22.54 17.38 3.59
N SER A 153 -22.86 17.05 4.84
CA SER A 153 -21.93 17.06 5.96
C SER A 153 -21.26 15.71 6.16
N TYR A 154 -19.94 15.70 6.35
CA TYR A 154 -19.15 14.47 6.49
C TYR A 154 -18.50 14.34 7.87
N TRP A 155 -18.52 13.11 8.40
CA TRP A 155 -17.86 12.79 9.67
C TRP A 155 -16.34 12.87 9.58
N SER A 156 -15.72 13.53 10.56
CA SER A 156 -14.28 13.42 10.81
C SER A 156 -13.95 12.56 12.02
N SER A 157 -12.71 12.10 12.14
CA SER A 157 -12.19 11.42 13.34
C SER A 157 -11.87 12.38 14.49
N THR A 158 -12.03 13.69 14.29
CA THR A 158 -11.60 14.70 15.24
C THR A 158 -12.72 15.04 16.22
N THR A 159 -12.59 14.56 17.46
CA THR A 159 -13.49 14.90 18.57
C THR A 159 -13.26 16.34 19.03
N ASP A 160 -14.34 17.01 19.48
CA ASP A 160 -14.22 18.34 20.06
C ASP A 160 -13.46 18.29 21.40
N LYS A 161 -12.58 19.26 21.63
CA LYS A 161 -11.71 19.26 22.83
C LYS A 161 -12.45 19.67 24.10
N VAL A 162 -13.53 20.44 23.98
CA VAL A 162 -14.29 21.01 25.09
C VAL A 162 -15.51 20.15 25.39
N TRP A 163 -16.21 19.70 24.35
CA TRP A 163 -17.44 18.90 24.50
C TRP A 163 -17.24 17.48 23.96
N SER A 164 -17.03 16.52 24.86
CA SER A 164 -16.73 15.12 24.51
C SER A 164 -17.81 14.43 23.67
N ASP A 165 -19.06 14.89 23.77
CA ASP A 165 -20.21 14.34 23.05
C ASP A 165 -20.35 14.93 21.64
N TYR A 166 -19.51 15.91 21.30
CA TYR A 166 -19.46 16.55 20.00
C TYR A 166 -18.27 16.06 19.19
N ASN A 167 -18.44 16.13 17.88
CA ASN A 167 -17.40 15.77 16.93
C ASN A 167 -17.41 16.73 15.73
N TRP A 168 -16.24 16.93 15.13
CA TRP A 168 -16.11 17.82 13.99
C TRP A 168 -16.63 17.14 12.72
N ILE A 169 -17.35 17.92 11.92
CA ILE A 169 -17.81 17.58 10.59
C ILE A 169 -17.31 18.62 9.60
N VAL A 170 -17.25 18.25 8.32
CA VAL A 170 -16.92 19.16 7.23
C VAL A 170 -18.06 19.17 6.23
N GLU A 171 -18.55 20.37 5.90
CA GLU A 171 -19.55 20.58 4.85
C GLU A 171 -18.90 20.52 3.47
N SER A 172 -19.41 19.66 2.58
CA SER A 172 -18.75 19.38 1.31
C SER A 172 -18.70 20.59 0.36
N LYS A 173 -19.76 21.42 0.32
CA LYS A 173 -19.88 22.55 -0.62
C LYS A 173 -19.19 23.83 -0.16
N SER A 174 -19.21 24.09 1.14
CA SER A 174 -18.63 25.30 1.73
C SER A 174 -17.24 25.07 2.30
N SER A 175 -16.80 23.81 2.39
CA SER A 175 -15.57 23.40 3.06
C SER A 175 -15.47 23.98 4.49
N SER A 176 -16.61 24.09 5.17
CA SER A 176 -16.68 24.71 6.50
C SER A 176 -16.64 23.67 7.60
N LEU A 177 -15.91 23.98 8.68
CA LEU A 177 -15.90 23.18 9.90
C LEU A 177 -17.13 23.48 10.75
N VAL A 178 -17.88 22.45 11.09
CA VAL A 178 -19.01 22.53 12.01
C VAL A 178 -18.86 21.44 13.07
N ARG A 179 -19.46 21.63 14.24
CA ARG A 179 -19.52 20.63 15.31
C ARG A 179 -20.96 20.16 15.49
N THR A 180 -21.14 18.89 15.78
CA THR A 180 -22.46 18.25 15.92
C THR A 180 -22.38 17.13 16.96
N LEU A 181 -23.52 16.65 17.46
CA LEU A 181 -23.57 15.55 18.43
C LEU A 181 -23.16 14.24 17.76
N LYS A 182 -22.43 13.37 18.46
CA LYS A 182 -21.94 12.08 17.93
C LYS A 182 -23.05 11.13 17.48
N ASP A 183 -24.27 11.31 18.00
CA ASP A 183 -25.46 10.54 17.66
C ASP A 183 -26.21 11.06 16.42
N ASP A 184 -25.85 12.24 15.91
CA ASP A 184 -26.41 12.76 14.67
C ASP A 184 -26.01 11.91 13.47
N TYR A 185 -26.74 12.06 12.37
CA TYR A 185 -26.46 11.30 11.15
C TYR A 185 -25.77 12.19 10.11
N LYS A 186 -24.63 11.72 9.59
CA LYS A 186 -23.79 12.42 8.62
C LYS A 186 -23.22 11.42 7.61
N PHE A 187 -22.78 11.90 6.45
CA PHE A 187 -22.16 11.05 5.44
C PHE A 187 -20.79 10.55 5.91
N VAL A 188 -20.35 9.44 5.32
CA VAL A 188 -19.09 8.78 5.63
C VAL A 188 -18.27 8.67 4.35
N ILE A 189 -17.00 9.06 4.44
CA ILE A 189 -15.98 8.73 3.45
C ILE A 189 -14.82 8.13 4.20
N CYS A 190 -14.25 7.06 3.65
CA CYS A 190 -13.13 6.37 4.26
C CYS A 190 -11.83 6.72 3.56
N VAL A 191 -10.77 6.84 4.34
CA VAL A 191 -9.40 7.05 3.90
C VAL A 191 -8.52 5.98 4.52
N THR A 192 -7.48 5.60 3.83
CA THR A 192 -6.34 4.90 4.43
C THR A 192 -5.09 5.66 4.08
N ASP A 193 -4.06 5.53 4.91
CA ASP A 193 -2.74 5.97 4.52
C ASP A 193 -2.40 5.24 3.23
N ALA A 194 -2.01 6.00 2.21
CA ALA A 194 -1.58 5.38 0.99
C ALA A 194 -0.24 4.70 1.30
N SER A 195 -0.24 3.37 1.41
CA SER A 195 1.01 2.64 1.36
C SER A 195 1.73 3.13 0.11
N SER A 196 3.01 3.36 0.27
CA SER A 196 3.80 3.99 -0.74
C SER A 196 3.91 3.11 -2.00
N GLU A 197 3.52 1.84 -1.94
CA GLU A 197 3.20 0.97 -3.09
C GLU A 197 2.02 1.46 -3.96
N MET A 198 0.99 2.09 -3.39
CA MET A 198 -0.18 2.60 -4.13
C MET A 198 0.08 3.92 -4.84
N ILE A 199 0.81 4.82 -4.19
CA ILE A 199 1.16 6.14 -4.72
C ILE A 199 1.94 5.99 -6.05
N TYR A 200 2.77 4.96 -6.11
CA TYR A 200 3.71 4.74 -7.16
C TYR A 200 3.13 4.09 -8.40
N HIS A 201 1.94 3.49 -8.30
CA HIS A 201 1.26 2.93 -9.45
C HIS A 201 0.55 4.01 -10.31
N TYR A 202 -0.17 4.93 -9.67
CA TYR A 202 -0.95 5.96 -10.37
C TYR A 202 -0.08 6.92 -11.21
N LEU A 203 1.20 7.09 -10.85
CA LEU A 203 2.13 7.93 -11.60
C LEU A 203 2.70 7.26 -12.87
N ASP A 204 2.63 5.93 -13.00
CA ASP A 204 3.06 5.23 -14.23
C ASP A 204 1.93 5.10 -15.27
N THR A 205 0.66 5.09 -14.88
CA THR A 205 -0.50 5.09 -15.81
C THR A 205 -0.78 6.46 -16.44
N LEU A 206 -0.22 7.55 -15.89
CA LEU A 206 -0.34 8.90 -16.43
C LEU A 206 0.80 9.28 -17.42
N LYS A 207 1.69 8.34 -17.76
CA LYS A 207 2.68 8.51 -18.82
C LYS A 207 2.17 7.91 -20.14
N PHE A 208 1.20 8.59 -20.74
CA PHE A 208 1.02 8.65 -22.18
C PHE A 208 1.23 10.09 -22.63
#